data_AF-A0A5D0MXM1-F1
#
_entry.id   AF-A0A5D0MXM1-F1
#
_cell.length_a   1.000
_cell.length_b   1.000
_cell.length_c   1.000
_cell.angle_alpha   90.00
_cell.angle_beta   90.00
_cell.angle_gamma   90.00
#
_symmetry.space_group_name_H-M   'P 1'
#
loop_
_entity.id
_entity.type
_entity.pdbx_description
1 polymer ?
#
loop_
_entity_poly.entity_id
_entity_poly.type
_entity_poly.pdbx_seq_one_letter_code
_entity_poly.pdbx_strand_id
1 'polypeptide(L)'
;MSLVSPQQLAQERVVSAEAVLGGRVDLDAYPHRHLVVAARHPWGGSGFRPLMEAVEHLSHYGWELVSVTSVGDGHNLYAFLRRVTASTTGISAWG
;
A
#
# COMPACT_ATOMS: atom_id res chain seq x y z
N MET A 1 -4.78 2.68 -20.59
CA MET A 1 -4.52 1.88 -19.37
C MET A 1 -5.34 2.49 -18.24
N SER A 2 -6.06 1.68 -17.46
CA SER A 2 -7.15 2.15 -16.56
C SER A 2 -6.63 2.66 -15.21
N LEU A 3 -7.23 3.75 -14.72
CA LEU A 3 -7.12 4.21 -13.33
C LEU A 3 -7.84 3.22 -12.40
N VAL A 4 -7.33 3.02 -11.18
CA VAL A 4 -8.06 2.31 -10.14
C VAL A 4 -8.98 3.32 -9.47
N SER A 5 -10.30 3.13 -9.59
CA SER A 5 -11.24 4.04 -8.95
C SER A 5 -11.20 3.88 -7.43
N PRO A 6 -11.41 4.96 -6.65
CA PRO A 6 -11.49 4.86 -5.19
C PRO A 6 -12.56 3.87 -4.71
N GLN A 7 -13.67 3.75 -5.44
CA GLN A 7 -14.75 2.81 -5.14
C GLN A 7 -14.31 1.37 -5.34
N GLN A 8 -13.63 1.08 -6.46
CA GLN A 8 -13.06 -0.25 -6.70
C GLN A 8 -12.03 -0.60 -5.63
N LEU A 9 -11.14 0.36 -5.30
CA LEU A 9 -10.16 0.14 -4.25
C LEU A 9 -10.80 -0.07 -2.88
N ALA A 10 -11.85 0.67 -2.54
CA ALA A 10 -12.60 0.50 -1.30
C ALA A 10 -13.23 -0.89 -1.17
N GLN A 11 -13.75 -1.42 -2.29
CA GLN A 11 -14.33 -2.76 -2.34
C GLN A 11 -13.27 -3.85 -2.22
N GLU A 12 -12.20 -3.78 -3.03
CA GLU A 12 -11.19 -4.84 -3.09
C GLU A 12 -10.20 -4.77 -1.94
N ARG A 13 -9.86 -3.56 -1.47
CA ARG A 13 -8.82 -3.26 -0.47
C ARG A 13 -7.42 -3.76 -0.82
N VAL A 14 -7.25 -4.19 -2.07
CA VAL A 14 -5.99 -4.66 -2.63
C VAL A 14 -5.66 -3.75 -3.81
N VAL A 15 -4.40 -3.35 -3.91
CA VAL A 15 -3.88 -2.59 -5.05
C VAL A 15 -2.58 -3.20 -5.53
N SER A 16 -2.30 -3.13 -6.84
CA SER A 16 -1.02 -3.64 -7.34
C SER A 16 0.12 -2.65 -7.06
N ALA A 17 1.32 -3.17 -6.80
CA ALA A 17 2.53 -2.36 -6.70
C ALA A 17 2.75 -1.49 -7.95
N GLU A 18 2.44 -2.04 -9.12
CA GLU A 18 2.52 -1.32 -10.41
C GLU A 18 1.52 -0.14 -10.49
N ALA A 19 0.33 -0.26 -9.88
CA ALA A 19 -0.64 0.83 -9.86
C ALA A 19 -0.19 1.95 -8.92
N VAL A 20 0.36 1.59 -7.76
CA VAL A 20 0.94 2.53 -6.79
C VAL A 20 2.09 3.31 -7.42
N LEU A 21 3.12 2.61 -7.92
CA LEU A 21 4.32 3.22 -8.49
C LEU A 21 4.02 4.02 -9.77
N GLY A 22 2.97 3.65 -10.50
CA GLY A 22 2.50 4.38 -11.67
C GLY A 22 1.60 5.58 -11.37
N GLY A 23 1.32 5.90 -10.09
CA GLY A 23 0.45 7.02 -9.70
C GLY A 23 -1.00 6.84 -10.16
N ARG A 24 -1.49 5.59 -10.29
CA ARG A 24 -2.82 5.27 -10.84
C ARG A 24 -3.89 5.08 -9.77
N VAL A 25 -3.58 5.46 -8.54
CA VAL A 25 -4.37 5.17 -7.35
C VAL A 25 -4.58 6.46 -6.58
N ASP A 26 -5.83 6.81 -6.35
CA ASP A 26 -6.20 7.90 -5.46
C ASP A 26 -6.45 7.33 -4.05
N LEU A 27 -5.46 7.53 -3.17
CA LEU A 27 -5.52 7.11 -1.76
C LEU A 27 -6.08 8.19 -0.84
N ASP A 28 -6.28 9.41 -1.33
CA ASP A 28 -6.88 10.48 -0.55
C ASP A 28 -8.39 10.24 -0.42
N ALA A 29 -9.03 9.79 -1.50
CA ALA A 29 -10.43 9.37 -1.50
C ALA A 29 -10.66 7.98 -0.87
N TYR A 30 -9.61 7.26 -0.46
CA TYR A 30 -9.73 5.92 0.12
C TYR A 30 -10.22 5.97 1.58
N PRO A 31 -11.40 5.39 1.89
CA PRO A 31 -12.05 5.59 3.19
C PRO A 31 -11.54 4.66 4.30
N HIS A 32 -10.68 3.68 3.98
CA HIS A 32 -10.25 2.67 4.94
C HIS A 32 -8.83 2.91 5.44
N ARG A 33 -8.60 2.49 6.69
CA ARG A 33 -7.29 2.61 7.34
C ARG A 33 -6.31 1.54 6.91
N HIS A 34 -6.77 0.40 6.41
CA HIS A 34 -5.91 -0.72 6.02
C HIS A 34 -5.96 -0.91 4.52
N LEU A 35 -4.80 -1.18 3.93
CA LEU A 35 -4.61 -1.38 2.50
C LEU A 35 -3.67 -2.57 2.30
N VAL A 36 -3.95 -3.39 1.29
CA VAL A 36 -3.05 -4.45 0.85
C VAL A 36 -2.41 -4.04 -0.47
N VAL A 37 -1.08 -4.14 -0.56
CA VAL A 37 -0.35 -3.99 -1.81
C VAL A 37 0.05 -5.39 -2.28
N ALA A 38 -0.30 -5.73 -3.51
CA ALA A 38 0.06 -6.99 -4.14
C ALA A 38 1.14 -6.77 -5.20
N ALA A 39 2.18 -7.59 -5.14
CA ALA A 39 3.14 -7.74 -6.24
C ALA A 39 2.99 -9.15 -6.81
N ARG A 40 2.60 -9.21 -8.09
CA ARG A 40 2.56 -10.44 -8.86
C ARG A 40 3.81 -10.49 -9.72
N HIS A 41 4.57 -11.58 -9.63
CA HIS A 41 5.76 -11.74 -10.45
C HIS A 41 5.61 -12.90 -11.44
N PRO A 42 5.84 -12.70 -12.75
CA PRO A 42 5.90 -13.79 -13.72
C PRO A 42 7.16 -14.64 -13.51
N TRP A 43 7.08 -15.97 -13.67
CA TRP A 43 8.18 -16.92 -13.41
C TRP A 43 9.62 -16.37 -13.66
N GLY A 44 10.48 -16.46 -12.63
CA GLY A 44 11.93 -16.25 -12.76
C GLY A 44 12.53 -15.00 -12.13
N GLY A 45 11.79 -14.23 -11.33
CA GLY A 45 12.33 -13.05 -10.62
C GLY A 45 11.65 -12.78 -9.27
N SER A 46 12.15 -11.77 -8.56
CA SER A 46 11.70 -11.45 -7.20
C SER A 46 10.66 -10.33 -7.22
N GLY A 47 9.41 -10.66 -6.86
CA GLY A 47 8.35 -9.67 -6.63
C GLY A 47 8.60 -8.77 -5.42
N PHE A 48 9.61 -9.07 -4.58
CA PHE A 48 9.90 -8.29 -3.38
C PHE A 48 10.35 -6.88 -3.72
N ARG A 49 11.19 -6.70 -4.75
CA ARG A 49 11.67 -5.36 -5.11
C ARG A 49 10.54 -4.38 -5.43
N PRO A 50 9.64 -4.66 -6.40
CA PRO A 50 8.55 -3.73 -6.69
C PRO A 50 7.56 -3.59 -5.52
N LEU A 51 7.39 -4.65 -4.70
CA LEU A 51 6.56 -4.55 -3.49
C LEU A 51 7.15 -3.55 -2.49
N MET A 52 8.45 -3.67 -2.20
CA MET A 52 9.13 -2.81 -1.23
C MET A 52 9.24 -1.38 -1.73
N GLU A 53 9.49 -1.16 -3.01
CA GLU A 53 9.45 0.18 -3.62
C GLU A 53 8.06 0.83 -3.45
N ALA A 54 6.98 0.07 -3.66
CA ALA A 54 5.63 0.58 -3.43
C ALA A 54 5.36 0.88 -1.95
N VAL A 55 5.84 0.03 -1.03
CA VAL A 55 5.72 0.26 0.42
C VAL A 55 6.46 1.53 0.83
N GLU A 56 7.69 1.73 0.35
CA GLU A 56 8.49 2.91 0.64
C GLU A 56 7.81 4.17 0.08
N HIS A 57 7.31 4.11 -1.15
CA HIS A 57 6.53 5.20 -1.73
C HIS A 57 5.33 5.57 -0.84
N LEU A 58 4.54 4.60 -0.41
CA LEU A 58 3.38 4.83 0.46
C LEU A 58 3.76 5.33 1.86
N SER A 59 4.95 5.00 2.35
CA SER A 59 5.43 5.49 3.63
C SER A 59 5.60 7.02 3.68
N HIS A 60 6.00 7.61 2.56
CA HIS A 60 6.04 9.07 2.41
C HIS A 60 4.65 9.72 2.49
N TYR A 61 3.59 8.95 2.25
CA TYR A 61 2.18 9.39 2.35
C TYR A 61 1.50 8.93 3.64
N GLY A 62 2.27 8.55 4.66
CA GLY A 62 1.75 8.21 5.98
C GLY A 62 1.16 6.80 6.10
N TRP A 63 1.58 5.87 5.24
CA TRP A 63 1.29 4.45 5.41
C TRP A 63 2.44 3.73 6.09
N GLU A 64 2.13 2.79 6.97
CA GLU A 64 3.11 2.00 7.70
C GLU A 64 2.92 0.52 7.35
N LEU A 65 4.03 -0.16 7.05
CA LEU A 65 4.04 -1.60 6.82
C LEU A 65 3.73 -2.35 8.13
N VAL A 66 2.71 -3.19 8.10
CA VAL A 66 2.31 -4.05 9.23
C VAL A 66 2.90 -5.45 9.06
N SER A 67 2.80 -6.04 7.88
CA SER A 67 3.34 -7.37 7.60
C SER A 67 3.50 -7.62 6.10
N VAL A 68 4.32 -8.62 5.77
CA VAL A 68 4.45 -9.16 4.42
C VAL A 68 4.15 -10.65 4.47
N THR A 69 3.36 -11.13 3.51
CA THR A 69 3.10 -12.56 3.32
C THR A 69 3.26 -12.96 1.87
N SER A 70 3.51 -14.23 1.65
CA SER A 70 3.56 -14.86 0.33
C SER A 70 2.46 -15.91 0.26
N VAL A 71 1.70 -15.92 -0.84
CA VAL A 71 0.65 -16.92 -1.09
C VAL A 71 0.96 -17.69 -2.37
N GLY A 72 0.84 -19.02 -2.29
CA GLY A 72 1.33 -19.95 -3.33
C GLY A 72 2.83 -20.16 -3.25
N ASP A 73 3.43 -20.74 -4.29
CA ASP A 73 4.87 -21.02 -4.41
C ASP A 73 5.76 -19.76 -4.55
N GLY A 74 5.41 -18.66 -3.86
CA GLY A 74 6.17 -17.40 -3.92
C GLY A 74 5.73 -16.43 -5.01
N HIS A 75 4.70 -16.76 -5.79
CA HIS A 75 4.33 -15.99 -6.99
C HIS A 75 3.52 -14.73 -6.72
N ASN A 76 2.84 -14.67 -5.57
CA ASN A 76 2.08 -13.50 -5.13
C ASN A 76 2.55 -13.07 -3.75
N LEU A 77 3.11 -11.88 -3.67
CA LEU A 77 3.51 -11.26 -2.42
C LEU A 77 2.50 -10.18 -2.06
N TYR A 78 2.17 -10.09 -0.78
CA TYR A 78 1.23 -9.14 -0.23
C TYR A 78 1.87 -8.40 0.93
N ALA A 79 1.85 -7.08 0.87
CA ALA A 79 2.18 -6.21 2.00
C ALA A 79 0.88 -5.65 2.58
N PHE A 80 0.70 -5.80 3.89
CA PHE A 80 -0.39 -5.19 4.63
C PHE A 80 0.10 -3.87 5.21
N LEU A 81 -0.58 -2.77 4.91
CA LEU A 81 -0.27 -1.45 5.41
C LEU A 81 -1.41 -0.87 6.24
N ARG A 82 -1.06 0.02 7.16
CA ARG A 82 -2.01 0.83 7.93
C ARG A 82 -1.72 2.32 7.74
N ARG A 83 -2.78 3.13 7.58
CA ARG A 83 -2.67 4.59 7.56
C ARG A 83 -2.37 5.08 8.98
N VAL A 84 -1.29 5.83 9.11
CA VAL A 84 -0.93 6.56 10.31
C VAL A 84 -1.55 7.94 10.17
N THR A 85 -2.65 8.17 10.87
CA THR A 85 -3.12 9.54 11.07
C THR A 85 -2.00 10.26 11.81
N ALA A 86 -1.53 11.40 11.30
CA ALA A 86 -0.64 12.25 12.07
C ALA A 86 -1.30 12.43 13.44
N SER A 87 -0.71 11.81 14.47
CA SER A 87 -1.12 12.10 15.82
C SER A 87 -0.72 13.55 15.96
N THR A 88 -1.68 14.47 16.06
CA THR A 88 -1.44 15.76 16.67
C THR A 88 -1.02 15.44 18.09
N THR A 89 0.24 15.08 18.27
CA THR A 89 0.90 15.04 19.57
C THR A 89 1.00 16.51 19.92
N GLY A 90 -0.08 16.99 20.51
CA GLY A 90 -0.12 18.28 21.17
C GLY A 90 0.96 18.27 22.22
N ILE A 91 2.11 18.85 21.87
CA ILE A 91 3.00 19.42 22.87
C ILE A 91 2.38 20.77 23.24
N SER A 92 1.22 20.68 23.91
CA SER A 92 0.73 21.74 24.78
C SER A 92 1.49 21.62 26.09
N ALA A 93 2.78 21.92 26.05
CA ALA A 93 3.53 22.19 27.27
C ALA A 93 3.29 23.65 27.63
N TRP A 94 2.33 23.85 28.54
CA TRP A 94 2.26 24.87 29.60
C TRP A 94 3.55 25.71 29.71
N GLY A 95 3.51 27.05 29.76
CA GLY A 95 2.66 27.88 30.60
C GLY A 95 3.60 28.75 31.43
#